data_AF-K1Q1Z2-F1
#
_entry.id   AF-K1Q1Z2-F1
#
_cell.length_a   1.000
_cell.length_b   1.000
_cell.length_c   1.000
_cell.angle_alpha   90.00
_cell.angle_beta   90.00
_cell.angle_gamma   90.00
#
_symmetry.space_group_name_H-M   'P 1'
#
loop_
_entity.id
_entity.type
_entity.pdbx_description
1 polymer ?
#
loop_
_entity_poly.entity_id
_entity_poly.type
_entity_poly.pdbx_seq_one_letter_code
_entity_poly.pdbx_strand_id
1 'polypeptide(L)'
;YCMVNEDCGDIDRLCCSITPALGRRRQVDSDFNVHYCLPYKNENATWCSLHIQHSPEIPNYHALCPCGPGLHCTPTTELDPHWYPRNVYGKCTHAVRHQ
;
A
#
# COMPACT_ATOMS: atom_id res chain seq x y z
N TYR A 1 -11.35 -0.93 12.54
CA TYR A 1 -11.82 -1.89 11.53
C TYR A 1 -12.27 -1.06 10.34
N CYS A 2 -12.01 -1.49 9.10
CA CYS A 2 -12.38 -0.77 7.89
C CYS A 2 -12.86 -1.78 6.85
N MET A 3 -13.69 -1.35 5.91
CA MET A 3 -14.06 -2.05 4.68
C MET A 3 -13.67 -1.22 3.46
N VAL A 4 -13.68 0.11 3.61
CA VAL A 4 -13.26 1.08 2.60
C VAL A 4 -12.32 2.13 3.21
N ASN A 5 -11.60 2.88 2.39
CA ASN A 5 -10.62 3.89 2.84
C ASN A 5 -11.27 4.98 3.71
N GLU A 6 -12.52 5.34 3.43
CA GLU A 6 -13.30 6.33 4.16
C GLU A 6 -13.52 5.93 5.64
N ASP A 7 -13.60 4.64 5.94
CA ASP A 7 -13.76 4.14 7.32
C ASP A 7 -12.57 4.49 8.21
N CYS A 8 -11.42 4.82 7.62
CA CYS A 8 -10.20 5.19 8.33
C CYS A 8 -10.17 6.66 8.77
N GLY A 9 -11.10 7.50 8.29
CA GLY A 9 -11.29 8.89 8.73
C GLY A 9 -10.33 9.93 8.13
N ASP A 10 -9.10 9.54 7.77
CA ASP A 10 -8.11 10.41 7.10
C ASP A 10 -7.72 9.80 5.75
N ILE A 11 -8.55 10.03 4.72
CA ILE A 11 -8.41 9.39 3.41
C ILE A 11 -7.14 9.81 2.65
N ASP A 12 -6.56 10.96 3.00
CA ASP A 12 -5.33 11.46 2.36
C ASP A 12 -4.08 10.77 2.91
N ARG A 13 -4.17 10.17 4.11
CA ARG A 13 -3.02 9.58 4.82
C ARG A 13 -3.15 8.10 5.11
N LEU A 14 -4.37 7.59 5.21
CA LEU A 14 -4.67 6.21 5.60
C LEU A 14 -5.38 5.49 4.46
N CYS A 15 -5.10 4.20 4.35
CA CYS A 15 -5.80 3.28 3.47
C CYS A 15 -6.35 2.10 4.27
N CYS A 16 -7.45 1.52 3.77
CA CYS A 16 -7.93 0.24 4.26
C CYS A 16 -7.15 -0.90 3.61
N SER A 17 -6.34 -1.59 4.41
CA SER A 17 -5.50 -2.72 4.03
C SER A 17 -6.14 -4.03 4.50
N ILE A 18 -6.36 -4.94 3.54
CA ILE A 18 -6.96 -6.26 3.74
C ILE A 18 -5.88 -7.31 3.57
N THR A 19 -5.53 -8.02 4.65
CA THR A 19 -4.46 -9.02 4.63
C THR A 19 -4.93 -10.35 5.21
N PRO A 20 -4.47 -11.50 4.68
CA PRO A 20 -4.79 -12.80 5.27
C PRO A 20 -4.35 -12.87 6.74
N ALA A 21 -5.17 -13.48 7.59
CA ALA A 21 -4.84 -13.70 8.99
C ALA A 21 -3.73 -14.76 9.12
N LEU A 22 -2.46 -14.37 9.06
CA LEU A 22 -1.30 -15.24 9.32
C LEU A 22 -1.17 -15.58 10.82
N GLY A 23 -2.17 -16.27 11.39
CA GLY A 23 -2.19 -16.71 12.79
C GLY A 23 -2.52 -15.62 13.82
N ARG A 24 -2.99 -14.44 13.40
CA ARG A 24 -3.37 -13.37 14.34
C ARG A 24 -4.80 -13.57 14.87
N ARG A 25 -4.96 -13.57 16.20
CA ARG A 25 -6.25 -13.62 16.93
C ARG A 25 -7.02 -12.29 16.91
N ARG A 26 -7.05 -11.57 15.77
CA ARG A 26 -7.88 -10.35 15.63
C ARG A 26 -9.28 -10.72 15.13
N GLN A 27 -10.19 -9.74 15.16
CA GLN A 27 -11.47 -9.84 14.48
C GLN A 27 -11.19 -10.03 12.97
N VAL A 28 -11.47 -11.23 12.47
CA VAL A 28 -11.35 -11.62 11.06
C VAL A 28 -12.72 -11.57 10.41
N ASP A 29 -12.77 -11.32 9.11
CA ASP A 29 -14.01 -11.46 8.33
C ASP A 29 -14.30 -12.93 7.98
N SER A 30 -15.39 -13.16 7.22
CA SER A 30 -15.80 -14.48 6.76
C SER A 30 -14.77 -15.19 5.89
N ASP A 31 -13.84 -14.45 5.27
CA ASP A 31 -12.80 -14.95 4.38
C ASP A 31 -11.43 -15.03 5.08
N PHE A 32 -11.42 -14.98 6.42
CA PHE A 32 -10.21 -15.02 7.25
C PHE A 32 -9.22 -13.87 6.97
N ASN A 33 -9.70 -12.72 6.52
CA ASN A 33 -8.88 -11.52 6.37
C ASN A 33 -8.95 -10.65 7.62
N VAL A 34 -7.86 -9.93 7.86
CA VAL A 34 -7.78 -8.84 8.84
C VAL A 34 -7.70 -7.52 8.09
N HIS A 35 -8.54 -6.59 8.54
CA HIS A 35 -8.68 -5.25 7.97
C HIS A 35 -8.00 -4.22 8.87
N TYR A 36 -7.10 -3.43 8.30
CA TYR A 36 -6.31 -2.42 9.00
C TYR A 36 -6.40 -1.08 8.31
N CYS A 37 -6.60 -0.02 9.09
CA CYS A 37 -6.24 1.32 8.63
C CYS A 37 -4.74 1.49 8.80
N LEU A 38 -4.01 1.52 7.69
CA LEU A 38 -2.56 1.68 7.66
C LEU A 38 -2.20 2.98 6.93
N PRO A 39 -1.07 3.62 7.27
CA PRO A 39 -0.61 4.78 6.53
C PRO A 39 -0.21 4.40 5.11
N TYR A 40 -0.52 5.27 4.15
CA TYR A 40 0.11 5.22 2.84
C TYR A 40 1.64 5.36 2.97
N LYS A 41 2.38 4.76 2.04
CA LYS A 41 3.83 4.87 1.98
C LYS A 41 4.22 6.27 1.47
N ASN A 42 5.17 6.90 2.13
CA ASN A 42 5.78 8.16 1.69
C ASN A 42 7.10 7.91 0.96
N GLU A 43 7.77 8.97 0.51
CA GLU A 43 9.08 8.93 -0.17
C GLU A 43 10.19 8.24 0.65
N ASN A 44 10.08 8.24 1.98
CA ASN A 44 11.04 7.61 2.88
C ASN A 44 10.75 6.11 3.12
N ALA A 45 9.67 5.57 2.57
CA ALA A 45 9.37 4.15 2.71
C ALA A 45 10.52 3.30 2.18
N THR A 46 10.86 2.22 2.91
CA THR A 46 11.93 1.31 2.51
C THR A 46 11.69 0.80 1.10
N TRP A 47 10.47 0.37 0.80
CA TRP A 47 10.07 -0.19 -0.49
C TRP A 47 8.56 0.02 -0.73
N CYS A 48 8.14 -0.07 -1.98
CA CYS A 48 6.74 -0.16 -2.42
C CYS A 48 6.58 -1.28 -3.46
N SER A 49 5.33 -1.71 -3.71
CA SER A 49 5.02 -2.71 -4.74
C SER A 49 4.70 -2.03 -6.06
N LEU A 50 5.33 -2.46 -7.15
CA LEU A 50 5.12 -1.89 -8.49
C LEU A 50 3.72 -2.20 -9.04
N HIS A 51 3.08 -3.26 -8.55
CA HIS A 51 1.76 -3.71 -9.01
C HIS A 51 0.58 -2.99 -8.36
N ILE A 52 0.83 -2.13 -7.36
CA ILE A 52 -0.22 -1.43 -6.62
C ILE A 52 0.12 0.05 -6.60
N GLN A 53 -0.77 0.86 -7.17
CA GLN A 53 -0.65 2.32 -7.18
C GLN A 53 -1.84 2.93 -6.45
N HIS A 54 -1.65 4.11 -5.89
CA HIS A 54 -2.75 4.86 -5.32
C HIS A 54 -3.73 5.27 -6.43
N SER A 55 -5.02 5.08 -6.17
CA SER A 55 -6.11 5.54 -7.03
C SER A 55 -7.31 5.87 -6.14
N PRO A 56 -7.95 7.03 -6.33
CA PRO A 56 -9.15 7.40 -5.58
C PRO A 56 -10.36 6.49 -5.89
N GLU A 57 -10.30 5.71 -6.97
CA GLU A 57 -11.36 4.77 -7.35
C GLU A 57 -11.26 3.41 -6.64
N ILE A 58 -10.11 3.12 -6.02
CA ILE A 58 -9.88 1.86 -5.32
C ILE A 58 -10.39 2.02 -3.88
N PRO A 59 -11.44 1.29 -3.48
CA PRO A 59 -12.06 1.49 -2.17
C PRO A 59 -11.21 0.91 -1.02
N ASN A 60 -10.37 -0.09 -1.29
CA ASN A 60 -9.47 -0.71 -0.32
C ASN A 60 -8.35 -1.47 -1.06
N TYR A 61 -7.32 -1.88 -0.32
CA TYR A 61 -6.15 -2.56 -0.89
C TYR A 61 -5.97 -3.95 -0.28
N HIS A 62 -5.98 -4.97 -1.13
CA HIS A 62 -5.55 -6.32 -0.74
C HIS A 62 -4.02 -6.35 -0.67
N ALA A 63 -3.47 -6.64 0.52
CA ALA A 63 -2.09 -6.42 0.96
C ALA A 63 -1.83 -5.03 1.59
N LEU A 64 -0.57 -4.57 1.61
CA LEU A 64 -0.17 -3.31 2.23
C LEU A 64 -0.60 -2.10 1.39
N CYS A 65 -0.78 -0.95 2.04
CA CYS A 65 -1.06 0.32 1.35
C CYS A 65 0.01 0.68 0.31
N PRO A 66 -0.38 1.29 -0.83
CA PRO A 66 0.56 1.78 -1.85
C PRO A 66 1.30 3.04 -1.38
N CYS A 67 2.10 3.61 -2.28
CA CYS A 67 2.55 5.01 -2.15
C CYS A 67 1.33 5.94 -2.07
N GLY A 68 1.42 7.01 -1.28
CA GLY A 68 0.31 7.93 -1.07
C GLY A 68 0.00 8.85 -2.26
N PRO A 69 -1.03 9.70 -2.14
CA PRO A 69 -1.41 10.64 -3.18
C PRO A 69 -0.22 11.47 -3.70
N GLY A 70 -0.08 11.56 -5.02
CA GLY A 70 1.02 12.30 -5.69
C GLY A 70 2.34 11.55 -5.80
N LEU A 71 2.45 10.37 -5.19
CA LEU A 71 3.62 9.49 -5.30
C LEU A 71 3.28 8.26 -6.15
N HIS A 72 4.27 7.78 -6.91
CA HIS A 72 4.20 6.52 -7.64
C HIS A 72 5.27 5.57 -7.15
N CYS A 73 4.94 4.28 -7.11
CA CYS A 73 5.95 3.26 -6.93
C CYS A 73 6.69 3.07 -8.25
N THR A 74 7.98 3.40 -8.29
CA THR A 74 8.84 3.31 -9.49
C THR A 74 9.99 2.34 -9.27
N PRO A 75 10.44 1.61 -10.31
CA PRO A 75 11.60 0.73 -10.21
C PRO A 75 12.83 1.49 -9.68
N THR A 76 13.64 0.83 -8.85
CA THR A 76 14.85 1.42 -8.28
C THR A 76 16.03 0.45 -8.30
N THR A 77 17.24 1.03 -8.30
CA THR A 77 18.49 0.30 -8.11
C THR A 77 18.95 0.25 -6.65
N GLU A 78 18.36 1.06 -5.76
CA GLU A 78 18.76 1.23 -4.35
C GLU A 78 18.47 0.00 -3.46
N LEU A 79 17.49 -0.81 -3.84
CA LEU A 79 17.12 -1.99 -3.06
C LEU A 79 17.96 -3.21 -3.45
N ASP A 80 18.28 -4.03 -2.46
CA ASP A 80 18.92 -5.33 -2.65
C ASP A 80 17.98 -6.24 -3.46
N PRO A 81 18.36 -6.65 -4.68
CA PRO A 81 17.51 -7.46 -5.56
C PRO A 81 17.24 -8.87 -5.03
N HIS A 82 18.03 -9.39 -4.08
CA HIS A 82 17.78 -10.69 -3.46
C HIS A 82 16.52 -10.67 -2.59
N TRP A 83 16.33 -9.61 -1.82
CA TRP A 83 15.17 -9.41 -0.94
C TRP A 83 14.02 -8.68 -1.63
N TYR A 84 14.35 -7.81 -2.60
CA TYR A 84 13.39 -6.96 -3.31
C TYR A 84 13.61 -7.07 -4.83
N PRO A 85 13.06 -8.10 -5.49
CA PRO A 85 13.14 -8.25 -6.95
C PRO A 85 12.70 -6.98 -7.70
N ARG A 86 13.54 -6.53 -8.64
CA ARG A 86 13.38 -5.22 -9.33
C ARG A 86 12.10 -5.09 -10.18
N ASN A 87 11.52 -6.21 -10.58
CA ASN A 87 10.29 -6.27 -11.36
C ASN A 87 9.03 -6.30 -10.47
N VAL A 88 9.19 -6.37 -9.15
CA VAL A 88 8.08 -6.44 -8.18
C VAL A 88 8.10 -5.23 -7.24
N TYR A 89 9.27 -4.76 -6.85
CA TYR A 89 9.43 -3.72 -5.83
C TYR A 89 10.16 -2.47 -6.35
N GLY A 90 9.86 -1.35 -5.72
CA GLY A 90 10.37 -0.03 -6.08
C GLY A 90 10.50 0.92 -4.90
N LYS A 91 10.64 2.21 -5.22
CA LYS A 91 10.60 3.34 -4.27
C LYS A 91 9.45 4.28 -4.60
N CYS A 92 8.89 4.91 -3.58
CA CYS A 92 7.88 5.95 -3.78
C CYS A 92 8.59 7.23 -4.25
N THR A 93 8.27 7.70 -5.44
CA THR A 93 8.81 8.93 -6.02
C THR A 93 7.67 9.83 -6.47
N HIS A 94 7.90 11.14 -6.54
CA HIS A 94 6.88 12.07 -7.06
C HIS A 94 6.59 11.73 -8.52
N ALA A 95 5.30 11.69 -8.87
CA ALA A 95 4.89 11.51 -10.26
C ALA A 95 5.59 12.56 -11.13
N VAL A 96 6.46 12.16 -12.05
CA VAL A 96 7.08 13.09 -12.98
C VAL A 96 5.95 13.63 -13.86
N ARG A 97 5.55 14.88 -13.64
CA ARG A 97 4.66 15.58 -14.58
C ARG A 97 5.45 15.72 -15.88
N HIS A 98 5.14 14.86 -16.85
CA HIS A 98 5.45 15.17 -18.24
C HIS A 98 4.64 16.44 -18.58
N GLN A 99 5.33 17.59 -18.57
CA GLN A 99 4.87 18.82 -19.20
C GLN A 99 4.98 18.66 -20.72
#